data_AF-A0A326RMP9-F1
#
_entry.id   AF-A0A326RMP9-F1
#
_cell.length_a   1.000
_cell.length_b   1.000
_cell.length_c   1.000
_cell.angle_alpha   90.00
_cell.angle_beta   90.00
_cell.angle_gamma   90.00
#
_symmetry.space_group_name_H-M   'P 1'
#
loop_
_entity.id
_entity.type
_entity.pdbx_description
1 polymer ?
#
loop_
_entity_poly.entity_id
_entity_poly.type
_entity_poly.pdbx_seq_one_letter_code
_entity_poly.pdbx_strand_id
1 'polypeptide(L)' 'MKFFYLSSKPNSQGEFEIHDKECEHIPDSLDRDYLGPFNNGSEALRKAELLKPSVALCHKCCKQTFQAVFFKSKDQEK' A
#
# COMPACT_ATOMS: atom_id res chain seq x y z
N MET A 1 -8.35 8.73 -2.68
CA MET A 1 -6.99 9.23 -2.39
C MET A 1 -6.75 9.12 -0.90
N LYS A 2 -5.63 8.56 -0.49
CA LYS A 2 -5.24 8.34 0.91
C LYS A 2 -3.81 8.82 1.13
N PHE A 3 -3.48 9.17 2.36
CA PHE A 3 -2.12 9.54 2.76
C PHE A 3 -1.34 8.31 3.20
N PHE A 4 -0.20 8.09 2.57
CA PHE A 4 0.67 6.96 2.85
C PHE A 4 1.94 7.41 3.57
N TYR A 5 2.40 6.53 4.46
CA TYR A 5 3.58 6.70 5.29
C TYR A 5 4.44 5.44 5.16
N LEU A 6 5.75 5.64 5.07
CA LEU A 6 6.75 4.58 5.07
C LEU A 6 7.28 4.41 6.48
N SER A 7 7.31 3.19 7.00
CA SER A 7 7.94 2.94 8.30
C SER A 7 9.44 3.19 8.22
N SER A 8 10.00 3.91 9.17
CA SER A 8 11.45 4.11 9.27
C SER A 8 12.14 2.90 9.92
N LYS A 9 11.37 2.03 10.59
CA LYS A 9 11.80 0.76 11.17
C LYS A 9 11.39 -0.41 10.25
N PRO A 10 12.30 -1.37 10.01
CA PRO A 10 11.96 -2.59 9.29
C PRO A 10 11.10 -3.53 10.14
N ASN A 11 10.28 -4.34 9.47
CA ASN A 11 9.51 -5.42 10.08
C ASN A 11 10.43 -6.61 10.46
N SER A 12 9.85 -7.69 10.99
CA SER A 12 10.61 -8.91 11.35
C SER A 12 11.32 -9.59 10.18
N GLN A 13 10.97 -9.27 8.93
CA GLN A 13 11.60 -9.76 7.70
C GLN A 13 12.69 -8.81 7.17
N GLY A 14 12.90 -7.64 7.81
CA GLY A 14 13.85 -6.65 7.35
C GLY A 14 13.30 -5.68 6.29
N GLU A 15 11.99 -5.66 6.07
CA GLU A 15 11.34 -4.82 5.06
C GLU A 15 10.65 -3.61 5.68
N PHE A 16 10.70 -2.46 5.00
CA PHE A 16 10.02 -1.25 5.45
C PHE A 16 8.56 -1.27 4.96
N GLU A 17 7.63 -1.44 5.90
CA GLU A 17 6.21 -1.50 5.58
C GLU A 17 5.60 -0.11 5.36
N ILE A 18 4.73 -0.03 4.34
CA ILE A 18 3.97 1.16 3.99
C ILE A 18 2.56 1.05 4.55
N HIS A 19 2.13 2.09 5.23
CA HIS A 19 0.84 2.18 5.90
C HIS A 19 0.05 3.41 5.45
N ASP A 20 -1.28 3.33 5.46
CA ASP A 20 -2.12 4.51 5.35
C ASP A 20 -2.32 5.19 6.72
N LYS A 21 -2.74 6.46 6.71
CA LYS A 21 -3.02 7.25 7.93
C LYS A 21 -3.99 6.56 8.90
N GLU A 22 -4.87 5.71 8.39
CA GLU A 22 -5.98 5.09 9.11
C GLU A 22 -5.63 3.69 9.63
N CYS A 23 -4.40 3.22 9.39
CA CYS A 23 -3.96 1.90 9.81
C CYS A 23 -3.75 1.85 11.33
N GLU A 24 -4.37 0.87 11.99
CA GLU A 24 -4.23 0.63 13.43
C GLU A 24 -2.80 0.22 13.84
N HIS A 25 -2.01 -0.27 12.88
CA HIS A 25 -0.64 -0.75 13.09
C HIS A 25 0.42 0.20 12.52
N ILE A 26 0.04 1.43 12.14
CA ILE A 26 1.02 2.41 11.68
C ILE A 26 2.02 2.73 12.81
N PRO A 27 3.32 2.83 12.49
CA PRO A 27 4.31 3.27 13.47
C PRO A 27 4.01 4.68 14.00
N ASP A 28 4.70 5.01 15.09
CA ASP A 28 4.65 6.35 15.67
C ASP A 28 5.06 7.42 14.65
N SER A 29 4.62 8.66 14.88
CA SER A 29 4.95 9.82 14.07
C SER A 29 6.45 10.05 13.88
N LEU A 30 7.25 9.63 14.86
CA LEU A 30 8.71 9.73 14.83
C LEU A 30 9.38 8.61 14.02
N ASP A 31 8.72 7.46 13.88
CA ASP A 31 9.24 6.25 13.23
C ASP A 31 8.62 6.02 11.85
N ARG A 32 8.12 7.09 11.22
CA ARG A 32 7.52 7.02 9.88
C ARG A 32 7.84 8.27 9.06
N ASP A 33 8.07 8.03 7.78
CA ASP A 33 8.33 9.04 6.76
C ASP A 33 7.07 9.26 5.90
N TYR A 34 6.72 10.52 5.67
CA TYR A 34 5.56 10.85 4.82
C TYR A 34 5.90 10.65 3.34
N LEU A 35 5.17 9.77 2.65
CA LEU A 35 5.37 9.52 1.22
C LEU A 35 4.57 10.47 0.33
N GLY A 36 3.33 10.77 0.75
CA GLY A 36 2.40 11.59 -0.03
C GLY A 36 1.00 11.02 -0.15
N PRO A 37 0.10 11.75 -0.83
CA PRO A 37 -1.23 11.27 -1.18
C PRO A 37 -1.15 10.37 -2.44
N PHE A 38 -1.73 9.17 -2.35
CA PHE A 38 -1.83 8.25 -3.48
C PHE A 38 -3.25 7.67 -3.60
N ASN A 39 -3.58 7.10 -4.76
CA ASN A 39 -4.88 6.45 -4.94
C ASN A 39 -4.93 5.06 -4.31
N ASN A 40 -3.79 4.36 -4.29
CA ASN A 40 -3.66 3.01 -3.80
C ASN A 40 -2.25 2.77 -3.23
N GLY A 41 -2.09 1.67 -2.49
CA GLY A 41 -0.80 1.28 -1.93
C GLY A 41 0.25 1.03 -3.01
N SER A 42 -0.11 0.48 -4.17
CA SER A 42 0.84 0.16 -5.24
C SER A 42 1.56 1.39 -5.79
N GLU A 43 0.88 2.54 -5.90
CA GLU A 43 1.49 3.82 -6.26
C GLU A 43 2.48 4.30 -5.18
N ALA A 44 2.08 4.18 -3.91
CA ALA A 44 2.94 4.52 -2.78
C ALA A 44 4.19 3.62 -2.70
N LEU A 45 4.03 2.32 -3.01
CA LEU A 45 5.12 1.34 -3.06
C LEU A 45 6.17 1.74 -4.09
N ARG A 46 5.75 2.04 -5.32
CA ARG A 46 6.67 2.50 -6.37
C ARG A 46 7.46 3.73 -5.95
N LYS A 47 6.83 4.66 -5.23
CA LYS A 47 7.55 5.85 -4.72
C LYS A 47 8.53 5.47 -3.61
N ALA A 48 8.14 4.58 -2.70
CA ALA A 48 8.98 4.12 -1.60
C ALA A 48 10.19 3.30 -2.07
N GLU A 49 10.03 2.47 -3.10
CA GLU A 49 11.12 1.67 -3.72
C GLU A 49 12.24 2.57 -4.28
N LEU A 50 11.91 3.78 -4.71
CA LEU A 50 12.88 4.77 -5.16
C LEU A 50 13.65 5.44 -4.01
N LEU A 51 13.11 5.39 -2.79
CA LEU A 51 13.69 6.03 -1.61
C LEU A 51 14.51 5.05 -0.76
N LYS A 52 14.03 3.82 -0.59
CA LYS A 52 14.71 2.78 0.18
C LYS A 52 14.64 1.42 -0.55
N PRO A 53 15.73 0.64 -0.49
CA PRO A 53 15.68 -0.77 -0.85
C PRO A 53 14.84 -1.54 0.19
N SER A 54 14.15 -2.59 -0.24
CA SER A 54 13.36 -3.49 0.61
C SER A 54 12.16 -2.82 1.29
N VAL A 55 11.18 -2.39 0.50
CA VAL A 55 9.90 -1.85 0.98
C VAL A 55 8.77 -2.83 0.68
N ALA A 56 7.76 -2.87 1.55
CA ALA A 56 6.61 -3.75 1.43
C ALA A 56 5.31 -3.02 1.74
N LEU A 57 4.17 -3.54 1.25
CA LEU A 57 2.85 -3.00 1.56
C LEU A 57 2.27 -3.70 2.79
N CYS A 58 1.77 -2.92 3.75
CA CYS A 58 1.08 -3.50 4.89
C CYS A 58 -0.18 -4.28 4.45
N HIS A 59 -0.23 -5.57 4.75
CA HIS A 59 -1.35 -6.44 4.38
C HIS A 59 -2.68 -6.10 5.07
N LYS A 60 -2.68 -5.21 6.07
CA LYS A 60 -3.90 -4.79 6.77
C LYS A 60 -4.56 -3.58 6.11
N CYS A 61 -3.82 -2.49 5.90
CA CYS A 61 -4.38 -1.26 5.32
C CYS A 61 -4.22 -1.16 3.80
N CYS A 62 -3.18 -1.77 3.23
CA CYS A 62 -2.90 -1.71 1.78
C CYS A 62 -3.47 -2.93 1.04
N LYS A 63 -4.40 -3.67 1.63
CA LYS A 63 -5.10 -4.79 0.99
C LYS A 63 -5.82 -4.28 -0.27
N GLN A 64 -5.22 -4.50 -1.43
CA GLN A 64 -5.92 -4.34 -2.70
C GLN A 64 -7.09 -5.32 -2.66
N THR A 65 -8.30 -4.80 -2.56
CA THR A 65 -9.50 -5.54 -2.95
C THR A 65 -9.40 -5.78 -4.45
N PHE A 66 -8.71 -6.84 -4.86
CA PHE A 66 -8.93 -7.47 -6.15
C PHE A 66 -10.35 -8.02 -6.14
N GLN A 67 -11.34 -7.14 -6.35
CA GLN A 67 -12.60 -7.63 -6.87
C GLN A 67 -12.31 -7.98 -8.33
N ALA A 68 -12.07 -9.27 -8.57
CA ALA A 68 -12.09 -9.81 -9.92
C ALA A 68 -13.46 -9.47 -10.50
N VAL A 69 -13.51 -8.41 -11.30
CA VAL A 69 -14.71 -8.05 -12.06
C VAL A 69 -14.85 -9.15 -13.10
N PHE A 70 -15.59 -10.19 -12.77
CA PHE A 70 -16.01 -11.20 -13.73
C PHE A 70 -16.84 -10.49 -14.79
N PHE A 71 -16.21 -10.11 -15.90
CA PHE A 71 -16.91 -9.70 -17.10
C PHE A 71 -17.69 -10.92 -17.59
N LYS A 72 -18.98 -10.97 -17.27
CA LYS A 72 -19.91 -11.89 -17.91
C LYS A 72 -20.08 -11.40 -19.35
N SER A 73 -19.31 -11.95 -20.27
CA SER A 73 -19.57 -11.82 -21.70
C SER A 73 -20.97 -12.37 -21.96
N LYS A 74 -21.94 -11.48 -22.20
CA LYS A 74 -23.19 -11.86 -22.86
C LYS A 74 -22.95 -11.73 -24.36
N ASP A 75 -22.39 -12.78 -24.94
CA ASP A 75 -22.74 -13.13 -26.32
C ASP A 75 -24.17 -13.66 -26.27
N GLN A 76 -25.09 -12.94 -26.91
CA GLN A 76 -26.33 -13.51 -27.40
C GLN A 76 -26.67 -12.85 -28.73
N GLU A 77 -26.25 -13.53 -29.79
CA GLU A 77 -26.92 -13.58 -31.09
C GLU A 77 -28.44 -13.56 -30.91
N LYS A 78 -29.13 -12.65 -31.61
CA LYS A 78 -30.00 -12.98 -32.75
C LYS A 78 -30.63 -11.72 -33.34
#